data_AF-A0A2V6T6V5-F1
#
_entry.id   AF-A0A2V6T6V5-F1
#
_cell.length_a   1.000
_cell.length_b   1.000
_cell.length_c   1.000
_cell.angle_alpha   90.00
_cell.angle_beta   90.00
_cell.angle_gamma   90.00
#
_symmetry.space_group_name_H-M   'P 1'
#
loop_
_entity.id
_entity.type
_entity.pdbx_description
1 polymer ?
#
loop_
_entity_poly.entity_id
_entity_poly.type
_entity_poly.pdbx_seq_one_letter_code
_entity_poly.pdbx_strand_id
1 'polypeptide(L)'
;MRRVAIQPTFEAWQVAARVLLREGLPPTEVLWSEAETPGRVSGSPASPAAPSAPSPAIRVPRQFLDLARQAASHRDPARWGLLYEVLWRLVHESRDLRSTAPDPATRRLRAMAAEARLEAPPAEQQELLRGERPGPGAGPFVPVGVSLAELREAARQCTGCDLYRPATQTVFGQGPPDARIVLVGEQPGDQEDLRGAPFVGPAGEVLDRALAEVGLARDRLYVTNAVKHFSFVERGKRRIHQKPRLAEVTACRPWLEAELAVIRPEILVCLGATAAGALLGPDFRVMRERGRFTPTRWAPKTVATIHPSAVLRGEDEVAQARLYRMLVEDLRKVAEAI
;
A
#
# COMPACT_ATOMS: atom_id res chain seq x y z
N MET A 1 2.48 -16.10 33.55
CA MET A 1 1.73 -15.48 32.43
C MET A 1 2.23 -14.07 32.21
N ARG A 2 2.66 -13.75 30.99
CA ARG A 2 3.07 -12.41 30.56
C ARG A 2 1.83 -11.56 30.25
N ARG A 3 1.75 -10.39 30.86
CA ARG A 3 0.68 -9.41 30.59
C ARG A 3 1.08 -8.51 29.44
N VAL A 4 0.19 -8.35 28.47
CA VAL A 4 0.40 -7.53 27.27
C VAL A 4 -0.75 -6.54 27.16
N ALA A 5 -0.46 -5.28 27.46
CA ALA A 5 -1.39 -4.18 27.28
C ALA A 5 -1.21 -3.58 25.88
N ILE A 6 -2.30 -3.44 25.13
CA ILE A 6 -2.29 -2.83 23.79
C ILE A 6 -3.34 -1.72 23.70
N GLN A 7 -3.11 -0.77 22.80
CA GLN A 7 -4.22 0.03 22.27
C GLN A 7 -5.20 -0.92 21.56
N PRO A 8 -6.53 -0.67 21.62
CA PRO A 8 -7.54 -1.57 21.07
C PRO A 8 -7.63 -1.48 19.53
N THR A 9 -6.49 -1.58 18.85
CA THR A 9 -6.34 -1.53 17.40
C THR A 9 -5.66 -2.80 16.90
N PHE A 10 -6.01 -3.21 15.67
CA PHE A 10 -5.43 -4.39 15.05
C PHE A 10 -3.91 -4.25 14.86
N GLU A 11 -3.43 -3.06 14.53
CA GLU A 11 -2.01 -2.76 14.33
C GLU A 11 -1.20 -2.92 15.62
N ALA A 12 -1.73 -2.43 16.75
CA ALA A 12 -1.09 -2.57 18.05
C ALA A 12 -1.01 -4.04 18.47
N TRP A 13 -2.11 -4.78 18.28
CA TRP A 13 -2.12 -6.24 18.47
C TRP A 13 -1.11 -6.94 17.55
N GLN A 14 -1.06 -6.60 16.27
CA GLN A 14 -0.17 -7.23 15.29
C GLN A 14 1.31 -7.07 15.66
N VAL A 15 1.71 -5.89 16.13
CA VAL A 15 3.07 -5.64 16.61
C VAL A 15 3.39 -6.51 17.82
N ALA A 16 2.51 -6.53 18.82
CA ALA A 16 2.69 -7.32 20.03
C ALA A 16 2.72 -8.84 19.74
N ALA A 17 1.77 -9.34 18.93
CA ALA A 17 1.69 -10.75 18.55
C ALA A 17 2.95 -11.24 17.82
N ARG A 18 3.57 -10.38 16.99
CA ARG A 18 4.84 -10.71 16.32
C ARG A 18 6.01 -10.85 17.30
N VAL A 19 6.03 -10.06 18.37
CA VAL A 19 7.05 -10.20 19.43
C VAL A 19 6.86 -11.51 20.17
N LEU A 20 5.63 -11.81 20.61
CA LEU A 20 5.32 -13.03 21.34
C LEU A 20 5.60 -14.31 20.53
N LEU A 21 5.27 -14.31 19.23
CA LEU A 21 5.60 -15.42 18.32
C LEU A 21 7.10 -15.64 18.18
N ARG A 22 7.89 -14.57 18.12
CA ARG A 22 9.36 -14.66 18.04
C ARG A 22 9.98 -15.17 19.33
N GLU A 23 9.39 -14.79 20.47
CA GLU A 23 9.79 -15.27 21.79
C GLU A 23 9.28 -16.71 22.06
N GLY A 24 8.45 -17.28 21.18
CA GLY A 24 7.91 -18.63 21.34
C GLY A 24 6.95 -18.77 22.52
N LEU A 25 6.22 -17.71 22.88
CA LEU A 25 5.29 -17.74 24.02
C LEU A 25 3.92 -18.32 23.64
N PRO A 26 3.50 -19.47 24.21
CA PRO A 26 2.22 -20.07 23.88
C PRO A 26 1.04 -19.22 24.39
N PRO A 27 -0.16 -19.33 23.80
CA PRO A 27 -1.34 -18.54 24.19
C PRO A 27 -1.73 -18.69 25.67
N THR A 28 -1.51 -19.88 26.25
CA THR A 28 -1.77 -20.16 27.67
C THR A 28 -0.89 -19.36 28.62
N GLU A 29 0.21 -18.78 28.14
CA GLU A 29 1.12 -17.96 28.93
C GLU A 29 0.91 -16.46 28.73
N VAL A 30 0.00 -16.04 27.85
CA VAL A 30 -0.20 -14.63 27.51
C VAL A 30 -1.57 -14.17 28.01
N LEU A 31 -1.57 -13.09 28.77
CA LEU A 31 -2.78 -12.38 29.19
C LEU A 31 -2.84 -11.04 28.46
N TRP A 32 -3.88 -10.88 27.63
CA TRP A 32 -4.14 -9.64 26.89
C TRP A 32 -5.01 -8.70 27.72
N SER A 33 -4.68 -7.42 27.69
CA SER A 33 -5.51 -6.35 28.24
C SER A 33 -5.49 -5.13 27.32
N GLU A 34 -6.53 -4.33 27.37
CA GLU A 34 -6.55 -3.03 26.70
C GLU A 34 -5.92 -1.99 27.62
N ALA A 35 -5.05 -1.14 27.09
CA ALA A 35 -4.52 -0.01 27.83
C ALA A 35 -5.66 1.01 28.02
N GLU A 36 -5.90 1.45 29.26
CA GLU A 36 -6.81 2.57 29.52
C GLU A 36 -6.31 3.81 28.78
N THR A 37 -7.24 4.54 28.14
CA THR A 37 -6.91 5.83 27.51
C THR A 37 -6.32 6.74 28.58
N PRO A 38 -5.05 7.18 28.47
CA PRO A 38 -4.49 8.04 29.50
C PRO A 38 -5.20 9.38 29.44
N GLY A 39 -5.87 9.75 30.53
CA GLY A 39 -5.96 11.17 30.88
C GLY A 39 -4.54 11.74 30.86
N ARG A 40 -4.41 12.92 30.25
CA ARG A 40 -3.16 13.68 30.06
C ARG A 40 -2.20 13.52 31.26
N VAL A 41 -1.12 12.76 31.08
CA VAL A 41 0.05 12.80 31.98
C VAL A 41 1.30 12.87 31.11
N SER A 42 2.08 13.94 31.28
CA SER A 42 3.43 14.07 30.75
C SER A 42 4.33 13.02 31.42
N GLY A 43 4.75 12.04 30.64
CA GLY A 43 5.76 11.05 31.02
C GLY A 43 6.23 10.33 29.76
N SER A 44 7.51 10.50 29.42
CA SER A 44 8.11 9.92 28.21
C SER A 44 8.09 8.39 28.28
N PRO A 45 7.54 7.66 27.28
CA PRO A 45 7.65 6.21 27.26
C PRO A 45 9.08 5.80 26.89
N ALA A 46 9.67 4.93 27.70
CA ALA A 46 10.97 4.32 27.44
C ALA A 46 10.95 3.55 26.11
N SER A 47 11.99 3.80 25.31
CA SER A 47 12.19 3.22 23.98
C SER A 47 12.41 1.70 24.06
N PRO A 48 11.68 0.87 23.28
CA PRO A 48 11.98 -0.56 23.24
C PRO A 48 13.28 -0.83 22.47
N ALA A 49 14.14 -1.65 23.06
CA ALA A 49 15.43 -2.06 22.50
C ALA A 49 15.28 -2.74 21.13
N ALA A 50 16.29 -2.55 20.27
CA ALA A 50 16.33 -3.05 18.90
C ALA A 50 16.25 -4.59 18.82
N PRO A 51 15.55 -5.16 17.83
CA PRO A 51 15.51 -6.61 17.64
C PRO A 51 16.80 -7.13 16.99
N SER A 52 17.38 -8.15 17.62
CA SER A 52 18.45 -9.01 17.11
C SER A 52 17.93 -10.05 16.10
N ALA A 53 18.78 -10.35 15.11
CA ALA A 53 18.77 -11.42 14.08
C ALA A 53 17.47 -11.72 13.28
N PRO A 54 17.58 -12.01 11.96
CA PRO A 54 16.43 -12.38 11.13
C PRO A 54 15.97 -13.82 11.39
N SER A 55 14.82 -13.98 12.07
CA SER A 55 14.08 -15.25 12.14
C SER A 55 13.39 -15.58 10.81
N PRO A 56 13.10 -16.86 10.51
CA PRO A 56 12.39 -17.26 9.29
C PRO A 56 11.06 -16.50 9.16
N ALA A 57 10.75 -16.07 7.93
CA ALA A 57 9.55 -15.32 7.63
C ALA A 57 8.32 -16.22 7.82
N ILE A 58 7.66 -16.09 8.97
CA ILE A 58 6.38 -16.72 9.26
C ILE A 58 5.36 -16.24 8.22
N ARG A 59 4.91 -17.15 7.33
CA ARG A 59 3.88 -16.85 6.32
C ARG A 59 2.50 -17.08 6.92
N VAL A 60 1.76 -16.00 7.13
CA VAL A 60 0.37 -16.04 7.59
C VAL A 60 -0.57 -15.89 6.39
N PRO A 61 -1.57 -16.77 6.20
CA PRO A 61 -2.50 -16.68 5.08
C PRO A 61 -3.28 -15.37 5.07
N ARG A 62 -3.53 -14.79 3.88
CA ARG A 62 -4.31 -13.55 3.73
C ARG A 62 -5.71 -13.65 4.37
N GLN A 63 -6.36 -14.81 4.23
CA GLN A 63 -7.66 -15.08 4.82
C GLN A 63 -7.67 -14.93 6.35
N PHE A 64 -6.56 -15.28 7.03
CA PHE A 64 -6.45 -15.02 8.46
C PHE A 64 -6.44 -13.53 8.75
N LEU A 65 -5.66 -12.74 7.99
CA LEU A 65 -5.52 -11.30 8.22
C LEU A 65 -6.85 -10.57 8.03
N ASP A 66 -7.64 -10.98 7.05
CA ASP A 66 -8.96 -10.40 6.80
C ASP A 66 -9.93 -10.75 7.95
N LEU A 67 -9.95 -12.03 8.37
CA LEU A 67 -10.74 -12.49 9.51
C LEU A 67 -10.31 -11.81 10.82
N ALA A 68 -9.01 -11.62 11.01
CA ALA A 68 -8.42 -11.06 12.21
C ALA A 68 -8.76 -9.57 12.37
N ARG A 69 -8.74 -8.81 11.26
CA ARG A 69 -9.20 -7.41 11.25
C ARG A 69 -10.66 -7.28 11.61
N GLN A 70 -11.51 -8.16 11.08
CA GLN A 70 -12.95 -8.15 11.38
C GLN A 70 -13.22 -8.46 12.86
N ALA A 71 -12.58 -9.49 13.40
CA ALA A 71 -12.73 -9.85 14.80
C ALA A 71 -12.11 -8.83 15.78
N ALA A 72 -11.07 -8.09 15.37
CA ALA A 72 -10.45 -7.05 16.20
C ALA A 72 -11.42 -5.91 16.57
N SER A 73 -12.43 -5.66 15.73
CA SER A 73 -13.49 -4.67 15.97
C SER A 73 -14.62 -5.16 16.88
N HIS A 74 -14.60 -6.44 17.28
CA HIS A 74 -15.63 -6.99 18.17
C HIS A 74 -15.53 -6.41 19.60
N ARG A 75 -16.64 -6.37 20.35
CA ARG A 75 -16.67 -5.79 21.71
C ARG A 75 -16.13 -6.72 22.79
N ASP A 76 -16.06 -8.02 22.52
CA ASP A 76 -15.57 -9.03 23.48
C ASP A 76 -14.08 -8.77 23.82
N PRO A 77 -13.71 -8.56 25.09
CA PRO A 77 -12.31 -8.35 25.50
C PRO A 77 -11.43 -9.58 25.25
N ALA A 78 -12.01 -10.79 25.15
CA ALA A 78 -11.27 -12.02 24.87
C ALA A 78 -10.77 -12.11 23.41
N ARG A 79 -11.20 -11.21 22.51
CA ARG A 79 -10.86 -11.23 21.08
C ARG A 79 -9.36 -11.26 20.81
N TRP A 80 -8.56 -10.52 21.59
CA TRP A 80 -7.11 -10.43 21.41
C TRP A 80 -6.39 -11.75 21.73
N GLY A 81 -6.84 -12.43 22.79
CA GLY A 81 -6.35 -13.76 23.16
C GLY A 81 -6.75 -14.81 22.13
N LEU A 82 -8.00 -14.79 21.67
CA LEU A 82 -8.50 -15.70 20.65
C LEU A 82 -7.76 -15.52 19.31
N LEU A 83 -7.52 -14.28 18.90
CA LEU A 83 -6.72 -13.95 17.72
C LEU A 83 -5.30 -14.52 17.81
N TYR A 84 -4.67 -14.37 18.98
CA TYR A 84 -3.33 -14.89 19.21
C TYR A 84 -3.30 -16.41 19.24
N GLU A 85 -4.33 -17.05 19.80
CA GLU A 85 -4.47 -18.52 19.79
C GLU A 85 -4.54 -19.08 18.37
N VAL A 86 -5.42 -18.52 17.52
CA VAL A 86 -5.54 -18.98 16.13
C VAL A 86 -4.25 -18.72 15.35
N LEU A 87 -3.62 -17.55 15.55
CA LEU A 87 -2.33 -17.25 14.94
C LEU A 87 -1.24 -18.25 15.36
N TRP A 88 -1.14 -18.55 16.65
CA TRP A 88 -0.16 -19.49 17.18
C TRP A 88 -0.30 -20.87 16.54
N ARG A 89 -1.52 -21.39 16.44
CA ARG A 89 -1.83 -22.68 15.81
C ARG A 89 -1.52 -22.70 14.32
N LEU A 90 -1.76 -21.60 13.60
CA LEU A 90 -1.41 -21.50 12.18
C LEU A 90 0.10 -21.64 11.95
N VAL A 91 0.88 -21.06 12.85
CA VAL A 91 2.34 -21.01 12.75
C VAL A 91 2.99 -22.30 13.24
N HIS A 92 2.52 -22.87 14.35
CA HIS A 92 3.19 -23.97 15.03
C HIS A 92 2.52 -25.35 14.81
N GLU A 93 1.24 -25.38 14.43
CA GLU A 93 0.47 -26.62 14.26
C GLU A 93 0.03 -26.89 12.82
N SER A 94 0.45 -26.05 11.84
CA SER A 94 0.15 -26.20 10.40
C SER A 94 -1.34 -26.40 10.08
N ARG A 95 -2.24 -25.72 10.81
CA ARG A 95 -3.69 -25.84 10.63
C ARG A 95 -4.18 -25.11 9.38
N ASP A 96 -5.02 -25.76 8.57
CA ASP A 96 -5.67 -25.10 7.43
C ASP A 96 -6.95 -24.38 7.89
N LEU A 97 -6.97 -23.06 7.75
CA LEU A 97 -8.17 -22.24 7.99
C LEU A 97 -9.32 -22.64 7.07
N ARG A 98 -9.05 -23.21 5.89
CA ARG A 98 -10.08 -23.58 4.91
C ARG A 98 -10.75 -24.91 5.22
N SER A 99 -10.39 -25.57 6.32
CA SER A 99 -11.05 -26.80 6.76
C SER A 99 -12.55 -26.59 6.92
N THR A 100 -13.33 -27.54 6.40
CA THR A 100 -14.78 -27.64 6.56
C THR A 100 -15.19 -28.04 7.98
N ALA A 101 -14.25 -28.62 8.74
CA ALA A 101 -14.37 -28.88 10.18
C ALA A 101 -13.31 -28.03 10.94
N PRO A 102 -13.54 -26.72 11.11
CA PRO A 102 -12.63 -25.86 11.83
C PRO A 102 -12.62 -26.22 13.33
N ASP A 103 -11.45 -26.07 13.94
CA ASP A 103 -11.28 -26.23 15.37
C ASP A 103 -12.10 -25.17 16.15
N PRO A 104 -12.39 -25.39 17.45
CA PRO A 104 -13.23 -24.50 18.22
C PRO A 104 -12.78 -23.04 18.24
N ALA A 105 -11.46 -22.77 18.28
CA ALA A 105 -10.94 -21.41 18.31
C ALA A 105 -11.17 -20.70 16.96
N THR A 106 -10.88 -21.38 15.84
CA THR A 106 -11.17 -20.87 14.49
C THR A 106 -12.67 -20.63 14.28
N ARG A 107 -13.53 -21.52 14.80
CA ARG A 107 -14.99 -21.39 14.70
C ARG A 107 -15.50 -20.18 15.50
N ARG A 108 -15.00 -20.00 16.73
CA ARG A 108 -15.34 -18.85 17.57
C ARG A 108 -14.84 -17.54 16.96
N LEU A 109 -13.65 -17.54 16.36
CA LEU A 109 -13.11 -16.36 15.68
C LEU A 109 -13.96 -15.94 14.47
N ARG A 110 -14.46 -16.93 13.70
CA ARG A 110 -15.41 -16.69 12.60
C ARG A 110 -16.74 -16.12 13.06
N ALA A 111 -17.30 -16.64 14.16
CA ALA A 111 -18.53 -16.11 14.74
C ALA A 111 -18.34 -14.65 15.19
N MET A 112 -17.27 -14.38 15.91
CA MET A 112 -16.91 -13.04 16.39
C MET A 112 -16.73 -12.02 15.24
N ALA A 113 -16.07 -12.43 14.15
CA ALA A 113 -15.95 -11.60 12.95
C ALA A 113 -17.29 -11.39 12.21
N ALA A 114 -18.21 -12.35 12.28
CA ALA A 114 -19.56 -12.19 11.72
C ALA A 114 -20.42 -11.24 12.56
N GLU A 115 -20.38 -11.37 13.88
CA GLU A 115 -21.05 -10.50 14.85
C GLU A 115 -20.56 -9.05 14.72
N ALA A 116 -19.25 -8.84 14.69
CA ALA A 116 -18.66 -7.51 14.51
C ALA A 116 -19.09 -6.85 13.19
N ARG A 117 -19.28 -7.63 12.12
CA ARG A 117 -19.80 -7.14 10.84
C ARG A 117 -21.26 -6.73 10.93
N LEU A 118 -22.09 -7.48 11.65
CA LEU A 118 -23.52 -7.18 11.83
C LEU A 118 -23.75 -5.95 12.73
N GLU A 119 -22.86 -5.70 13.69
CA GLU A 119 -22.95 -4.57 14.63
C GLU A 119 -22.36 -3.25 14.10
N ALA A 120 -21.55 -3.30 13.03
CA ALA A 120 -20.97 -2.10 12.43
C ALA A 120 -22.07 -1.16 11.88
N PRO A 121 -21.95 0.18 11.99
CA PRO A 121 -22.86 1.12 11.35
C PRO A 121 -22.98 0.87 9.84
N PRO A 122 -24.12 1.16 9.19
CA PRO A 122 -24.30 0.93 7.75
C PRO A 122 -23.21 1.54 6.86
N ALA A 123 -22.59 2.65 7.29
CA ALA A 123 -21.47 3.28 6.60
C ALA A 123 -20.17 2.43 6.66
N GLU A 124 -19.82 1.86 7.81
CA GLU A 124 -18.66 0.96 7.97
C GLU A 124 -18.95 -0.41 7.34
N GLN A 125 -20.18 -0.92 7.43
CA GLN A 125 -20.62 -2.12 6.70
C GLN A 125 -20.49 -1.92 5.19
N GLN A 126 -20.89 -0.76 4.67
CA GLN A 126 -20.77 -0.44 3.25
C GLN A 126 -19.31 -0.28 2.83
N GLU A 127 -18.40 0.16 3.71
CA GLU A 127 -16.96 0.26 3.44
C GLU A 127 -16.24 -1.10 3.49
N LEU A 128 -16.60 -1.98 4.43
CA LEU A 128 -16.14 -3.38 4.45
C LEU A 128 -16.67 -4.18 3.24
N LEU A 129 -17.95 -4.02 2.89
CA LEU A 129 -18.58 -4.69 1.75
C LEU A 129 -18.09 -4.17 0.38
N ARG A 130 -17.77 -2.86 0.27
CA ARG A 130 -17.03 -2.28 -0.88
C ARG A 130 -15.61 -2.84 -1.03
N GLY A 131 -15.08 -3.55 -0.03
CA GLY A 131 -13.78 -4.21 -0.07
C GLY A 131 -13.79 -5.68 -0.49
N GLU A 132 -14.96 -6.33 -0.54
CA GLU A 132 -15.04 -7.80 -0.61
C GLU A 132 -15.38 -8.36 -2.01
N ARG A 133 -15.85 -7.54 -2.95
CA ARG A 133 -15.97 -7.95 -4.36
C ARG A 133 -14.90 -7.25 -5.18
N PRO A 134 -13.81 -7.93 -5.59
CA PRO A 134 -12.96 -7.36 -6.63
C PRO A 134 -13.87 -7.05 -7.81
N GLY A 135 -13.83 -5.80 -8.31
CA GLY A 135 -14.36 -5.52 -9.63
C GLY A 135 -13.71 -6.46 -10.66
N PRO A 136 -14.21 -6.53 -11.90
CA PRO A 136 -13.71 -7.46 -12.91
C PRO A 136 -12.23 -7.25 -13.28
N GLY A 137 -11.55 -6.26 -12.68
CA GLY A 137 -10.27 -5.74 -13.13
C GLY A 137 -10.47 -4.79 -14.30
N ALA A 138 -9.42 -4.05 -14.64
CA ALA A 138 -9.45 -3.14 -15.78
C ALA A 138 -9.39 -3.87 -17.12
N GLY A 139 -9.00 -5.15 -17.15
CA GLY A 139 -8.75 -5.91 -18.39
C GLY A 139 -9.83 -5.76 -19.47
N PRO A 140 -11.13 -5.95 -19.17
CA PRO A 140 -12.22 -5.77 -20.14
C PRO A 140 -12.37 -4.35 -20.70
N PHE A 141 -11.80 -3.35 -20.04
CA PHE A 141 -11.86 -1.94 -20.46
C PHE A 141 -10.65 -1.52 -21.28
N VAL A 142 -9.58 -2.32 -21.34
CA VAL A 142 -8.35 -1.98 -22.04
C VAL A 142 -8.45 -2.42 -23.51
N PRO A 143 -8.58 -1.49 -24.47
CA PRO A 143 -8.51 -1.83 -25.89
C PRO A 143 -7.10 -2.30 -26.26
N VAL A 144 -7.02 -3.26 -27.19
CA VAL A 144 -5.76 -3.89 -27.62
C VAL A 144 -5.27 -3.25 -28.91
N GLY A 145 -3.96 -3.02 -29.01
CA GLY A 145 -3.32 -2.56 -30.26
C GLY A 145 -3.62 -1.10 -30.64
N VAL A 146 -4.04 -0.28 -29.67
CA VAL A 146 -4.40 1.12 -29.88
C VAL A 146 -3.33 2.09 -29.36
N SER A 147 -3.43 3.36 -29.74
CA SER A 147 -2.54 4.43 -29.29
C SER A 147 -2.75 4.83 -27.82
N LEU A 148 -1.79 5.57 -27.25
CA LEU A 148 -1.94 6.16 -25.91
C LEU A 148 -3.16 7.10 -25.78
N ALA A 149 -3.53 7.79 -26.87
CA ALA A 149 -4.69 8.67 -26.87
C ALA A 149 -5.99 7.88 -26.75
N GLU A 150 -6.10 6.76 -27.47
CA GLU A 150 -7.25 5.84 -27.39
C GLU A 150 -7.30 5.11 -26.04
N LEU A 151 -6.15 4.70 -25.48
CA LEU A 151 -6.09 4.16 -24.12
C LEU A 151 -6.59 5.17 -23.08
N ARG A 152 -6.16 6.44 -23.22
CA ARG A 152 -6.60 7.52 -22.32
C ARG A 152 -8.11 7.72 -22.38
N GLU A 153 -8.69 7.71 -23.57
CA GLU A 153 -10.14 7.88 -23.73
C GLU A 153 -10.91 6.69 -23.13
N ALA A 154 -10.49 5.46 -23.43
CA ALA A 154 -11.10 4.26 -22.87
C ALA A 154 -11.01 4.20 -21.33
N ALA A 155 -9.89 4.66 -20.75
CA ALA A 155 -9.68 4.65 -19.31
C ALA A 155 -10.71 5.47 -18.53
N ARG A 156 -11.30 6.52 -19.14
CA ARG A 156 -12.35 7.35 -18.53
C ARG A 156 -13.62 6.58 -18.17
N GLN A 157 -13.84 5.43 -18.79
CA GLN A 157 -15.01 4.58 -18.58
C GLN A 157 -14.70 3.37 -17.68
N CYS A 158 -13.46 3.27 -17.16
CA CYS A 158 -13.02 2.11 -16.40
C CYS A 158 -13.75 1.99 -15.05
N THR A 159 -14.51 0.91 -14.90
CA THR A 159 -15.14 0.52 -13.62
C THR A 159 -14.55 -0.76 -13.03
N GLY A 160 -13.31 -1.09 -13.40
CA GLY A 160 -12.61 -2.32 -12.99
C GLY A 160 -12.34 -2.49 -11.49
N CYS A 161 -12.47 -1.44 -10.69
CA CYS A 161 -12.43 -1.48 -9.21
C CYS A 161 -13.21 -0.29 -8.63
N ASP A 162 -13.66 -0.35 -7.37
CA ASP A 162 -14.58 0.65 -6.80
C ASP A 162 -14.02 2.07 -6.61
N LEU A 163 -12.71 2.29 -6.87
CA LEU A 163 -12.12 3.64 -6.79
C LEU A 163 -12.70 4.63 -7.80
N TYR A 164 -13.33 4.17 -8.88
CA TYR A 164 -14.00 5.07 -9.84
C TYR A 164 -15.20 5.82 -9.23
N ARG A 165 -15.82 5.26 -8.16
CA ARG A 165 -17.06 5.82 -7.59
C ARG A 165 -16.82 7.13 -6.82
N PRO A 166 -15.86 7.20 -5.87
CA PRO A 166 -15.60 8.43 -5.13
C PRO A 166 -14.65 9.39 -5.84
N ALA A 167 -13.80 8.91 -6.75
CA ALA A 167 -12.87 9.76 -7.49
C ALA A 167 -13.61 10.71 -8.43
N THR A 168 -13.07 11.92 -8.65
CA THR A 168 -13.66 12.88 -9.58
C THR A 168 -13.53 12.40 -11.02
N GLN A 169 -12.37 11.86 -11.38
CA GLN A 169 -12.11 11.37 -12.73
C GLN A 169 -10.91 10.41 -12.76
N THR A 170 -10.74 9.72 -13.88
CA THR A 170 -9.50 8.98 -14.15
C THR A 170 -8.35 9.94 -14.43
N VAL A 171 -7.21 9.73 -13.78
CA VAL A 171 -5.95 10.42 -14.07
C VAL A 171 -5.03 9.42 -14.78
N PHE A 172 -5.01 9.51 -16.11
CA PHE A 172 -4.15 8.69 -16.96
C PHE A 172 -2.72 9.23 -17.01
N GLY A 173 -1.79 8.49 -17.64
CA GLY A 173 -0.43 8.97 -17.86
C GLY A 173 -0.35 10.11 -18.89
N GLN A 174 0.69 10.92 -18.77
CA GLN A 174 0.98 12.08 -19.62
C GLN A 174 2.44 12.10 -20.04
N GLY A 175 2.68 12.44 -21.31
CA GLY A 175 4.00 12.49 -21.94
C GLY A 175 3.94 12.02 -23.39
N PRO A 176 5.07 12.08 -24.11
CA PRO A 176 5.13 11.67 -25.50
C PRO A 176 5.11 10.13 -25.63
N PRO A 177 4.58 9.57 -26.73
CA PRO A 177 4.47 8.12 -26.93
C PRO A 177 5.82 7.42 -27.15
N ASP A 178 6.86 8.17 -27.51
CA ASP A 178 8.24 7.72 -27.73
C ASP A 178 9.17 8.05 -26.55
N ALA A 179 8.60 8.32 -25.35
CA ALA A 179 9.39 8.60 -24.16
C ALA A 179 10.35 7.46 -23.81
N ARG A 180 11.66 7.75 -23.83
CA ARG A 180 12.71 6.79 -23.42
C ARG A 180 12.66 6.47 -21.92
N ILE A 181 12.10 7.38 -21.12
CA ILE A 181 11.97 7.24 -19.66
C ILE A 181 10.50 7.33 -19.26
N VAL A 182 10.05 6.34 -18.48
CA VAL A 182 8.73 6.34 -17.84
C VAL A 182 8.90 6.44 -16.32
N LEU A 183 8.17 7.37 -15.69
CA LEU A 183 8.04 7.53 -14.24
C LEU A 183 6.69 7.01 -13.76
N VAL A 184 6.68 6.11 -12.76
CA VAL A 184 5.47 5.50 -12.22
C VAL A 184 5.33 5.82 -10.74
N GLY A 185 4.30 6.57 -10.37
CA GLY A 185 3.89 6.83 -8.99
C GLY A 185 2.89 5.83 -8.42
N GLU A 186 2.37 6.13 -7.23
CA GLU A 186 1.39 5.26 -6.54
C GLU A 186 -0.02 5.39 -7.13
N GLN A 187 -0.61 6.58 -6.99
CA GLN A 187 -1.96 6.92 -7.41
C GLN A 187 -2.08 8.46 -7.52
N PRO A 188 -3.18 8.99 -8.08
CA PRO A 188 -3.42 10.43 -8.10
C PRO A 188 -3.67 10.95 -6.68
N GLY A 189 -3.26 12.19 -6.40
CA GLY A 189 -3.64 12.92 -5.21
C GLY A 189 -4.87 13.80 -5.44
N ASP A 190 -5.19 14.62 -4.45
CA ASP A 190 -6.34 15.53 -4.47
C ASP A 190 -6.31 16.50 -5.67
N GLN A 191 -5.15 17.13 -5.93
CA GLN A 191 -5.03 18.07 -7.05
C GLN A 191 -5.02 17.36 -8.40
N GLU A 192 -4.35 16.21 -8.49
CA GLU A 192 -4.32 15.40 -9.71
C GLU A 192 -5.73 14.95 -10.11
N ASP A 193 -6.52 14.48 -9.14
CA ASP A 193 -7.90 14.02 -9.35
C ASP A 193 -8.83 15.14 -9.82
N LEU A 194 -8.63 16.38 -9.36
CA LEU A 194 -9.39 17.54 -9.84
C LEU A 194 -8.92 18.03 -11.21
N ARG A 195 -7.62 17.99 -11.48
CA ARG A 195 -7.01 18.55 -12.70
C ARG A 195 -6.90 17.56 -13.85
N GLY A 196 -7.02 16.25 -13.60
CA GLY A 196 -6.92 15.21 -14.62
C GLY A 196 -5.50 14.97 -15.15
N ALA A 197 -4.46 15.37 -14.40
CA ALA A 197 -3.06 15.24 -14.82
C ALA A 197 -2.18 14.70 -13.67
N PRO A 198 -1.20 13.82 -13.94
CA PRO A 198 -0.38 13.19 -12.91
C PRO A 198 0.72 14.12 -12.39
N PHE A 199 0.95 14.11 -11.08
CA PHE A 199 1.99 14.91 -10.40
C PHE A 199 1.87 16.42 -10.67
N VAL A 200 0.70 17.00 -10.43
CA VAL A 200 0.45 18.45 -10.56
C VAL A 200 0.21 19.17 -9.22
N GLY A 201 0.25 18.42 -8.10
CA GLY A 201 0.24 18.96 -6.75
C GLY A 201 1.63 19.07 -6.12
N PRO A 202 1.72 19.21 -4.78
CA PRO A 202 2.99 19.48 -4.09
C PRO A 202 4.07 18.41 -4.31
N ALA A 203 3.68 17.14 -4.42
CA ALA A 203 4.64 16.07 -4.73
C ALA A 203 5.18 16.18 -6.17
N GLY A 204 4.38 16.72 -7.09
CA GLY A 204 4.79 17.07 -8.44
C GLY A 204 5.83 18.18 -8.46
N GLU A 205 5.63 19.24 -7.67
CA GLU A 205 6.60 20.34 -7.55
C GLU A 205 7.97 19.85 -7.05
N VAL A 206 7.99 18.93 -6.08
CA VAL A 206 9.23 18.28 -5.61
C VAL A 206 9.88 17.47 -6.71
N LEU A 207 9.08 16.73 -7.49
CA LEU A 207 9.58 15.93 -8.61
C LEU A 207 10.16 16.81 -9.70
N ASP A 208 9.46 17.87 -10.10
CA ASP A 208 9.89 18.80 -11.15
C ASP A 208 11.20 19.50 -10.77
N ARG A 209 11.33 19.92 -9.51
CA ARG A 209 12.59 20.47 -8.99
C ARG A 209 13.73 19.46 -9.07
N ALA A 210 13.49 18.21 -8.65
CA ALA A 210 14.51 17.16 -8.70
C ALA A 210 14.91 16.79 -10.14
N LEU A 211 13.94 16.75 -11.07
CA LEU A 211 14.18 16.51 -12.50
C LEU A 211 15.02 17.63 -13.12
N ALA A 212 14.66 18.89 -12.85
CA ALA A 212 15.41 20.05 -13.32
C ALA A 212 16.86 20.05 -12.83
N GLU A 213 17.08 19.69 -11.56
CA GLU A 213 18.42 19.62 -10.95
C GLU A 213 19.34 18.57 -11.62
N VAL A 214 18.77 17.50 -12.18
CA VAL A 214 19.53 16.46 -12.88
C VAL A 214 19.46 16.59 -14.41
N GLY A 215 18.88 17.66 -14.94
CA GLY A 215 18.81 17.93 -16.37
C GLY A 215 17.80 17.06 -17.15
N LEU A 216 16.82 16.46 -16.47
CA LEU A 216 15.75 15.70 -17.12
C LEU A 216 14.57 16.61 -17.46
N ALA A 217 14.36 16.87 -18.75
CA ALA A 217 13.26 17.70 -19.23
C ALA A 217 11.91 16.96 -19.11
N ARG A 218 10.99 17.50 -18.28
CA ARG A 218 9.70 16.87 -17.93
C ARG A 218 8.82 16.52 -19.13
N ASP A 219 8.85 17.34 -20.18
CA ASP A 219 8.11 17.18 -21.42
C ASP A 219 8.62 16.04 -22.32
N ARG A 220 9.82 15.52 -22.05
CA ARG A 220 10.40 14.35 -22.73
C ARG A 220 10.17 13.04 -21.98
N LEU A 221 9.53 13.09 -20.81
CA LEU A 221 9.26 11.95 -19.96
C LEU A 221 7.78 11.56 -20.08
N TYR A 222 7.49 10.28 -19.88
CA TYR A 222 6.13 9.84 -19.64
C TYR A 222 5.91 9.58 -18.16
N VAL A 223 4.90 10.23 -17.57
CA VAL A 223 4.63 10.12 -16.13
C VAL A 223 3.24 9.59 -15.91
N THR A 224 3.13 8.59 -15.05
CA THR A 224 1.88 7.90 -14.76
C THR A 224 1.87 7.36 -13.33
N ASN A 225 0.80 6.66 -12.94
CA ASN A 225 0.64 6.02 -11.63
C ASN A 225 0.24 4.54 -11.76
N ALA A 226 0.54 3.73 -10.74
CA ALA A 226 0.12 2.33 -10.69
C ALA A 226 -1.40 2.16 -10.61
N VAL A 227 -2.10 3.12 -10.01
CA VAL A 227 -3.57 3.22 -9.95
C VAL A 227 -4.01 4.54 -10.58
N LYS A 228 -5.13 4.54 -11.32
CA LYS A 228 -5.61 5.71 -12.09
C LYS A 228 -6.73 6.53 -11.43
N HIS A 229 -7.23 6.11 -10.28
CA HIS A 229 -8.26 6.83 -9.52
C HIS A 229 -7.76 7.13 -8.11
N PHE A 230 -8.16 8.27 -7.57
CA PHE A 230 -7.73 8.70 -6.23
C PHE A 230 -8.45 7.91 -5.14
N SER A 231 -7.69 7.17 -4.33
CA SER A 231 -8.19 6.56 -3.10
C SER A 231 -8.09 7.53 -1.93
N PHE A 232 -9.23 7.89 -1.33
CA PHE A 232 -9.30 8.81 -0.19
C PHE A 232 -10.48 8.51 0.72
N VAL A 233 -10.43 9.08 1.92
CA VAL A 233 -11.57 9.21 2.83
C VAL A 233 -11.84 10.69 3.08
N GLU A 234 -13.11 11.05 3.20
CA GLU A 234 -13.50 12.43 3.53
C GLU A 234 -13.44 12.65 5.04
N ARG A 235 -12.78 13.73 5.46
CA ARG A 235 -12.80 14.20 6.84
C ARG A 235 -13.16 15.68 6.85
N GLY A 236 -14.44 15.95 7.11
CA GLY A 236 -15.01 17.29 6.90
C GLY A 236 -14.94 17.66 5.41
N LYS A 237 -14.38 18.83 5.10
CA LYS A 237 -14.22 19.31 3.71
C LYS A 237 -12.93 18.82 3.02
N ARG A 238 -12.12 17.97 3.67
CA ARG A 238 -10.82 17.54 3.15
C ARG A 238 -10.86 16.09 2.67
N ARG A 239 -10.27 15.84 1.50
CA ARG A 239 -10.02 14.50 0.97
C ARG A 239 -8.67 14.00 1.47
N ILE A 240 -8.67 13.01 2.35
CA ILE A 240 -7.46 12.45 2.95
C ILE A 240 -7.03 11.23 2.15
N HIS A 241 -5.86 11.34 1.51
CA HIS A 241 -5.26 10.26 0.73
C HIS A 241 -5.15 8.95 1.54
N GLN A 242 -5.64 7.86 0.96
CA GLN A 242 -5.46 6.50 1.45
C GLN A 242 -4.59 5.69 0.51
N LYS A 243 -3.68 4.90 1.05
CA LYS A 243 -2.86 4.00 0.23
C LYS A 243 -3.77 3.01 -0.52
N PRO A 244 -3.61 2.80 -1.84
CA PRO A 244 -4.42 1.84 -2.56
C PRO A 244 -4.13 0.42 -2.07
N ARG A 245 -5.19 -0.39 -2.01
CA ARG A 245 -5.14 -1.80 -1.63
C ARG A 245 -4.51 -2.63 -2.73
N LEU A 246 -3.94 -3.78 -2.39
CA LEU A 246 -3.35 -4.69 -3.38
C LEU A 246 -4.37 -5.12 -4.46
N ALA A 247 -5.64 -5.25 -4.09
CA ALA A 247 -6.72 -5.56 -5.03
C ALA A 247 -6.90 -4.44 -6.08
N GLU A 248 -6.81 -3.18 -5.68
CA GLU A 248 -6.94 -2.02 -6.57
C GLU A 248 -5.71 -1.88 -7.48
N VAL A 249 -4.51 -2.04 -6.93
CA VAL A 249 -3.27 -2.08 -7.73
C VAL A 249 -3.34 -3.21 -8.77
N THR A 250 -3.83 -4.38 -8.37
CA THR A 250 -3.97 -5.53 -9.28
C THR A 250 -5.05 -5.30 -10.34
N ALA A 251 -6.19 -4.73 -9.94
CA ALA A 251 -7.27 -4.41 -10.85
C ALA A 251 -6.85 -3.34 -11.87
N CYS A 252 -6.04 -2.37 -11.49
CA CYS A 252 -5.60 -1.28 -12.36
C CYS A 252 -4.37 -1.62 -13.23
N ARG A 253 -3.64 -2.69 -12.89
CA ARG A 253 -2.42 -3.15 -13.60
C ARG A 253 -2.56 -3.25 -15.12
N PRO A 254 -3.68 -3.72 -15.72
CA PRO A 254 -3.84 -3.76 -17.16
C PRO A 254 -3.63 -2.41 -17.86
N TRP A 255 -4.02 -1.29 -17.24
CA TRP A 255 -3.78 0.05 -17.80
C TRP A 255 -2.29 0.39 -17.84
N LEU A 256 -1.57 0.13 -16.74
CA LEU A 256 -0.13 0.36 -16.66
C LEU A 256 0.63 -0.50 -17.68
N GLU A 257 0.24 -1.76 -17.83
CA GLU A 257 0.86 -2.65 -18.81
C GLU A 257 0.58 -2.20 -20.25
N ALA A 258 -0.61 -1.68 -20.54
CA ALA A 258 -0.93 -1.12 -21.85
C ALA A 258 -0.13 0.15 -22.16
N GLU A 259 0.03 1.07 -21.20
CA GLU A 259 0.90 2.25 -21.37
C GLU A 259 2.33 1.81 -21.70
N LEU A 260 2.89 0.88 -20.91
CA LEU A 260 4.26 0.39 -21.09
C LEU A 260 4.45 -0.40 -22.39
N ALA A 261 3.42 -1.13 -22.84
CA ALA A 261 3.46 -1.87 -24.10
C ALA A 261 3.47 -0.95 -25.33
N VAL A 262 2.81 0.21 -25.25
CA VAL A 262 2.85 1.22 -26.32
C VAL A 262 4.19 1.95 -26.30
N ILE A 263 4.64 2.41 -25.13
CA ILE A 263 5.83 3.27 -25.00
C ILE A 263 7.13 2.50 -25.18
N ARG A 264 7.22 1.27 -24.65
CA ARG A 264 8.44 0.44 -24.62
C ARG A 264 9.68 1.23 -24.14
N PRO A 265 9.66 1.75 -22.91
CA PRO A 265 10.72 2.62 -22.42
C PRO A 265 12.06 1.89 -22.27
N GLU A 266 13.16 2.63 -22.43
CA GLU A 266 14.49 2.14 -22.12
C GLU A 266 14.76 2.14 -20.61
N ILE A 267 14.21 3.13 -19.90
CA ILE A 267 14.32 3.25 -18.45
C ILE A 267 12.94 3.40 -17.80
N LEU A 268 12.67 2.56 -16.80
CA LEU A 268 11.46 2.61 -15.99
C LEU A 268 11.80 2.99 -14.54
N VAL A 269 11.22 4.08 -14.04
CA VAL A 269 11.48 4.62 -12.70
C VAL A 269 10.26 4.46 -11.81
N CYS A 270 10.37 3.62 -10.78
CA CYS A 270 9.34 3.41 -9.78
C CYS A 270 9.49 4.42 -8.63
N LEU A 271 8.55 5.36 -8.51
CA LEU A 271 8.51 6.34 -7.44
C LEU A 271 7.76 5.73 -6.24
N GLY A 272 8.50 5.27 -5.23
CA GLY A 272 7.95 4.74 -3.99
C GLY A 272 7.57 3.26 -4.01
N ALA A 273 7.10 2.79 -2.84
CA ALA A 273 6.94 1.36 -2.56
C ALA A 273 5.79 0.71 -3.32
N THR A 274 4.72 1.45 -3.62
CA THR A 274 3.58 0.87 -4.34
C THR A 274 3.88 0.66 -5.81
N ALA A 275 4.49 1.65 -6.49
CA ALA A 275 4.98 1.49 -7.86
C ALA A 275 6.02 0.36 -7.95
N ALA A 276 7.00 0.36 -7.04
CA ALA A 276 8.01 -0.68 -7.01
C ALA A 276 7.40 -2.06 -6.72
N GLY A 277 6.45 -2.17 -5.80
CA GLY A 277 5.75 -3.42 -5.52
C GLY A 277 4.92 -3.93 -6.71
N ALA A 278 4.35 -3.02 -7.49
CA ALA A 278 3.56 -3.35 -8.67
C ALA A 278 4.41 -3.93 -9.82
N LEU A 279 5.64 -3.43 -9.99
CA LEU A 279 6.52 -3.76 -11.13
C LEU A 279 7.67 -4.71 -10.75
N LEU A 280 8.28 -4.54 -9.59
CA LEU A 280 9.43 -5.33 -9.12
C LEU A 280 9.04 -6.44 -8.14
N GLY A 281 7.77 -6.48 -7.72
CA GLY A 281 7.21 -7.52 -6.87
C GLY A 281 7.06 -7.14 -5.38
N PRO A 282 6.25 -7.88 -4.62
CA PRO A 282 5.81 -7.50 -3.27
C PRO A 282 6.93 -7.52 -2.21
N ASP A 283 8.02 -8.23 -2.48
CA ASP A 283 9.16 -8.33 -1.57
C ASP A 283 10.15 -7.18 -1.71
N PHE A 284 10.02 -6.35 -2.75
CA PHE A 284 10.90 -5.21 -2.98
C PHE A 284 10.87 -4.22 -1.81
N ARG A 285 12.06 -3.75 -1.38
CA ARG A 285 12.21 -2.79 -0.27
C ARG A 285 12.95 -1.54 -0.76
N VAL A 286 12.18 -0.49 -1.08
CA VAL A 286 12.70 0.78 -1.62
C VAL A 286 13.88 1.33 -0.81
N MET A 287 13.76 1.44 0.52
CA MET A 287 14.84 2.00 1.34
C MET A 287 16.15 1.20 1.31
N ARG A 288 16.10 -0.09 0.93
CA ARG A 288 17.28 -0.96 0.84
C ARG A 288 17.82 -1.09 -0.58
N GLU A 289 16.94 -1.00 -1.58
CA GLU A 289 17.24 -1.40 -2.96
C GLU A 289 17.17 -0.24 -3.97
N ARG A 290 16.84 0.97 -3.52
CA ARG A 290 16.77 2.17 -4.37
C ARG A 290 18.05 2.43 -5.16
N GLY A 291 17.92 3.05 -6.32
CA GLY A 291 19.06 3.48 -7.14
C GLY A 291 19.86 2.35 -7.76
N ARG A 292 19.40 1.09 -7.69
CA ARG A 292 19.95 -0.07 -8.39
C ARG A 292 19.11 -0.35 -9.63
N PHE A 293 19.77 -0.45 -10.79
CA PHE A 293 19.12 -0.90 -12.01
C PHE A 293 18.94 -2.40 -12.04
N THR A 294 17.77 -2.85 -12.48
CA THR A 294 17.45 -4.25 -12.73
C THR A 294 16.61 -4.36 -14.02
N PRO A 295 16.87 -5.34 -14.90
CA PRO A 295 16.03 -5.55 -16.06
C PRO A 295 14.67 -6.11 -15.66
N THR A 296 13.62 -5.70 -16.38
CA THR A 296 12.28 -6.27 -16.25
C THR A 296 11.72 -6.59 -17.64
N ARG A 297 10.54 -7.22 -17.69
CA ARG A 297 9.86 -7.46 -18.96
C ARG A 297 9.41 -6.18 -19.70
N TRP A 298 9.39 -5.03 -19.01
CA TRP A 298 8.92 -3.76 -19.59
C TRP A 298 10.04 -2.83 -20.03
N ALA A 299 11.23 -2.94 -19.41
CA ALA A 299 12.36 -2.09 -19.72
C ALA A 299 13.70 -2.79 -19.39
N PRO A 300 14.75 -2.58 -20.19
CA PRO A 300 16.08 -3.11 -19.90
C PRO A 300 16.70 -2.53 -18.62
N LYS A 301 16.32 -1.30 -18.25
CA LYS A 301 16.75 -0.65 -17.01
C LYS A 301 15.53 -0.23 -16.19
N THR A 302 15.25 -0.93 -15.09
CA THR A 302 14.22 -0.51 -14.12
C THR A 302 14.90 -0.13 -12.80
N VAL A 303 14.52 1.00 -12.22
CA VAL A 303 15.06 1.48 -10.95
C VAL A 303 13.92 1.97 -10.06
N ALA A 304 14.05 1.78 -8.75
CA ALA A 304 13.12 2.37 -7.79
C ALA A 304 13.81 3.49 -7.01
N THR A 305 13.03 4.47 -6.60
CA THR A 305 13.47 5.53 -5.70
C THR A 305 12.36 5.90 -4.70
N ILE A 306 12.62 6.86 -3.83
CA ILE A 306 11.61 7.32 -2.87
C ILE A 306 10.50 8.08 -3.60
N HIS A 307 9.27 8.06 -3.07
CA HIS A 307 8.21 8.89 -3.63
C HIS A 307 8.44 10.36 -3.26
N PRO A 308 8.23 11.33 -4.17
CA PRO A 308 8.39 12.77 -3.87
C PRO A 308 7.56 13.24 -2.67
N SER A 309 6.36 12.68 -2.47
CA SER A 309 5.54 13.00 -1.29
C SER A 309 6.17 12.58 0.05
N ALA A 310 7.12 11.64 0.06
CA ALA A 310 7.84 11.27 1.27
C ALA A 310 8.73 12.42 1.75
N VAL A 311 9.30 13.19 0.82
CA VAL A 311 10.08 14.40 1.12
C VAL A 311 9.22 15.39 1.91
N LEU A 312 7.97 15.62 1.49
CA LEU A 312 7.05 16.54 2.15
C LEU A 312 6.56 16.05 3.52
N ARG A 313 6.72 14.76 3.82
CA ARG A 313 6.33 14.14 5.08
C ARG A 313 7.49 13.97 6.05
N GLY A 314 8.68 14.50 5.71
CA GLY A 314 9.81 14.52 6.65
C GLY A 314 9.44 15.29 7.92
N GLU A 315 9.83 14.74 9.07
CA GLU A 315 9.48 15.27 10.40
C GLU A 315 10.09 16.65 10.67
N ASP A 316 11.27 16.91 10.10
CA ASP A 316 12.01 18.17 10.19
C ASP A 316 12.74 18.48 8.87
N GLU A 317 13.29 19.69 8.76
CA GLU A 317 14.02 20.15 7.56
C GLU A 317 15.22 19.24 7.21
N VAL A 318 15.88 18.66 8.21
CA VAL A 318 17.03 17.75 8.01
C VAL A 318 16.59 16.46 7.34
N ALA A 319 15.47 15.88 7.80
CA ALA A 319 14.86 14.70 7.21
C ALA A 319 14.34 14.98 5.80
N GLN A 320 13.69 16.14 5.58
CA GLN A 320 13.25 16.56 4.25
C GLN A 320 14.44 16.69 3.29
N ALA A 321 15.50 17.40 3.68
CA ALA A 321 16.71 17.56 2.87
C ALA A 321 17.41 16.23 2.58
N ARG A 322 17.46 15.32 3.56
CA ARG A 322 18.00 13.96 3.37
C ARG A 322 17.18 13.18 2.34
N LEU A 323 15.86 13.15 2.46
CA LEU A 323 14.99 12.46 1.52
C LEU A 323 15.09 13.09 0.13
N TYR A 324 15.08 14.41 0.02
CA TYR A 324 15.26 15.09 -1.27
C TYR A 324 16.59 14.73 -1.93
N ARG A 325 17.71 14.77 -1.20
CA ARG A 325 19.03 14.35 -1.71
C ARG A 325 19.01 12.92 -2.22
N MET A 326 18.41 12.01 -1.47
CA MET A 326 18.22 10.64 -1.92
C MET A 326 17.53 10.65 -3.30
N LEU A 327 16.33 11.25 -3.43
CA LEU A 327 15.59 11.29 -4.69
C LEU A 327 16.45 11.79 -5.86
N VAL A 328 17.17 12.90 -5.66
CA VAL A 328 18.06 13.50 -6.66
C VAL A 328 19.21 12.54 -7.04
N GLU A 329 19.86 11.88 -6.08
CA GLU A 329 20.95 10.93 -6.34
C GLU A 329 20.50 9.78 -7.26
N ASP A 330 19.29 9.26 -7.09
CA ASP A 330 18.79 8.19 -7.94
C ASP A 330 18.38 8.70 -9.32
N LEU A 331 17.75 9.88 -9.40
CA LEU A 331 17.39 10.50 -10.69
C LEU A 331 18.64 10.90 -11.48
N ARG A 332 19.74 11.26 -10.82
CA ARG A 332 21.03 11.52 -11.46
C ARG A 332 21.56 10.27 -12.16
N LYS A 333 21.50 9.11 -11.52
CA LYS A 333 21.85 7.82 -12.16
C LYS A 333 20.96 7.51 -13.36
N VAL A 334 19.69 7.90 -13.33
CA VAL A 334 18.78 7.79 -14.48
C VAL A 334 19.24 8.68 -15.62
N ALA A 335 19.56 9.95 -15.35
CA ALA A 335 20.06 10.89 -16.34
C ALA A 335 21.37 10.44 -17.00
N GLU A 336 22.29 9.87 -16.20
CA GLU A 336 23.57 9.33 -16.68
C GLU A 336 23.42 8.03 -17.48
N ALA A 337 22.28 7.35 -17.39
CA ALA A 337 22.04 6.06 -18.04
C ALA A 337 21.32 6.16 -19.40
N ILE A 338 21.05 7.39 -19.87
CA ILE A 338 20.42 7.73 -21.16
C ILE A 338 21.40 7.57 -22.33
#